data_AF-A0A5T0CYA1-F1
#
_entry.id   AF-A0A5T0CYA1-F1
#
_cell.length_a   1.000
_cell.length_b   1.000
_cell.length_c   1.000
_cell.angle_alpha   90.00
_cell.angle_beta   90.00
_cell.angle_gamma   90.00
#
_symmetry.space_group_name_H-M   'P 1'
#
loop_
_entity.id
_entity.type
_entity.pdbx_description
1 polymer ?
#
loop_
_entity_poly.entity_id
_entity_poly.type
_entity_poly.pdbx_seq_one_letter_code
_entity_poly.pdbx_strand_id
1 'polypeptide(L)'
;SEITAEFFNHDFGEFDKDIVFVCASVVHPKAIEYLKSRNRKLLLIPRYLYFSIYVKLKYFYFLYNTPSVAHVSYYLSALLNYKNIILIGQDLAYAENGNSHPDDYQNSATYESQTYEHILTTAYGGEKEIQTHEVWIFFKQILETMIIKHNITTYNCTEGGARIEGTIEKPFLWACENLLDKDLDKPFVKLEPLSLNKQNEFLLKAYYKVCKSIEHCRDFNDNFIKVYDKIKNSFMSLQNSQKNEIFI
;
A
#
# COMPACT_ATOMS: atom_id res chain seq x y z
N SER A 1 -7.82 7.15 -1.68
CA SER A 1 -8.73 8.25 -2.03
C SER A 1 -9.91 8.24 -1.07
N GLU A 2 -10.85 9.18 -1.19
CA GLU A 2 -12.13 9.11 -0.49
C GLU A 2 -12.92 7.86 -0.91
N ILE A 3 -12.98 7.54 -2.21
CA ILE A 3 -13.60 6.32 -2.75
C ILE A 3 -13.08 5.05 -2.06
N THR A 4 -11.77 4.93 -1.86
CA THR A 4 -11.19 3.79 -1.13
C THR A 4 -11.53 3.80 0.37
N ALA A 5 -11.77 4.97 0.96
CA ALA A 5 -12.14 5.05 2.37
C ALA A 5 -13.56 4.52 2.62
N GLU A 6 -14.46 4.69 1.66
CA GLU A 6 -15.85 4.21 1.76
C GLU A 6 -15.95 2.68 1.86
N PHE A 7 -14.94 1.91 1.43
CA PHE A 7 -14.90 0.46 1.69
C PHE A 7 -15.02 0.15 3.19
N PHE A 8 -14.44 0.98 4.06
CA PHE A 8 -14.50 0.81 5.51
C PHE A 8 -15.83 1.28 6.13
N ASN A 9 -16.69 1.94 5.35
CA ASN A 9 -17.99 2.42 5.80
C ASN A 9 -19.07 1.32 5.84
N HIS A 10 -18.80 0.12 5.34
CA HIS A 10 -19.68 -1.04 5.51
C HIS A 10 -19.62 -1.60 6.93
N ASP A 11 -20.74 -2.08 7.47
CA ASP A 11 -20.80 -2.78 8.75
C ASP A 11 -20.96 -4.29 8.51
N PHE A 12 -19.96 -5.07 8.92
CA PHE A 12 -19.96 -6.53 8.79
C PHE A 12 -20.27 -7.23 10.13
N GLY A 13 -20.66 -6.48 11.18
CA GLY A 13 -21.08 -7.02 12.46
C GLY A 13 -20.03 -7.92 13.13
N GLU A 14 -20.44 -9.11 13.54
CA GLU A 14 -19.56 -10.06 14.26
C GLU A 14 -18.34 -10.51 13.44
N PHE A 15 -18.39 -10.42 12.10
CA PHE A 15 -17.24 -10.77 11.26
C PHE A 15 -15.99 -9.93 11.60
N ASP A 16 -16.17 -8.66 11.95
CA ASP A 16 -15.06 -7.74 12.20
C ASP A 16 -14.46 -7.83 13.61
N LYS A 17 -15.11 -8.52 14.55
CA LYS A 17 -14.82 -8.46 15.99
C LYS A 17 -13.36 -8.78 16.35
N ASP A 18 -12.77 -9.73 15.64
CA ASP A 18 -11.40 -10.19 15.87
C ASP A 18 -10.43 -9.85 14.73
N ILE A 19 -10.86 -9.04 13.77
CA ILE A 19 -10.02 -8.54 12.70
C ILE A 19 -9.21 -7.34 13.20
N VAL A 20 -7.91 -7.37 12.94
CA VAL A 20 -7.01 -6.23 13.10
C VAL A 20 -6.79 -5.57 11.75
N PHE A 21 -7.30 -4.35 11.59
CA PHE A 21 -7.11 -3.55 10.39
C PHE A 21 -5.73 -2.90 10.40
N VAL A 22 -4.86 -3.35 9.49
CA VAL A 22 -3.52 -2.78 9.34
C VAL A 22 -3.53 -1.76 8.21
N CYS A 23 -3.42 -0.47 8.56
CA CYS A 23 -3.47 0.62 7.59
C CYS A 23 -2.15 1.39 7.53
N ALA A 24 -1.81 1.86 6.33
CA ALA A 24 -0.71 2.82 6.17
C ALA A 24 -1.04 4.12 6.92
N SER A 25 -0.03 4.77 7.53
CA SER A 25 -0.21 6.04 8.24
C SER A 25 -0.68 7.22 7.37
N VAL A 26 -0.66 7.04 6.05
CA VAL A 26 -1.12 8.00 5.04
C VAL A 26 -2.49 7.62 4.45
N VAL A 27 -3.18 6.66 5.06
CA VAL A 27 -4.55 6.31 4.69
C VAL A 27 -5.47 7.54 4.83
N HIS A 28 -6.51 7.60 4.02
CA HIS A 28 -7.47 8.70 4.06
C HIS A 28 -8.12 8.82 5.45
N PRO A 29 -8.26 10.02 6.04
CA PRO A 29 -8.77 10.20 7.41
C PRO A 29 -10.13 9.54 7.68
N LYS A 30 -11.05 9.57 6.70
CA LYS A 30 -12.35 8.87 6.80
C LYS A 30 -12.23 7.37 7.12
N ALA A 31 -11.22 6.68 6.57
CA ALA A 31 -11.03 5.27 6.89
C ALA A 31 -10.73 5.07 8.38
N ILE A 32 -9.94 5.95 8.97
CA ILE A 32 -9.64 5.93 10.41
C ILE A 32 -10.91 6.24 11.21
N GLU A 33 -11.70 7.22 10.76
CA GLU A 33 -12.98 7.58 11.39
C GLU A 33 -13.95 6.40 11.39
N TYR A 34 -14.20 5.77 10.25
CA TYR A 34 -15.11 4.63 10.12
C TYR A 34 -14.67 3.41 10.94
N LEU A 35 -13.36 3.13 10.98
CA LEU A 35 -12.84 2.03 11.80
C LEU A 35 -13.02 2.32 13.29
N LYS A 36 -12.74 3.56 13.73
CA LYS A 36 -12.86 3.95 15.14
C LYS A 36 -14.31 4.07 15.61
N SER A 37 -15.21 4.61 14.80
CA SER A 37 -16.62 4.80 15.17
C SER A 37 -17.32 3.47 15.47
N ARG A 38 -16.80 2.36 14.91
CA ARG A 38 -17.28 1.00 15.14
C ARG A 38 -16.42 0.16 16.08
N ASN A 39 -15.52 0.78 16.85
CA ASN A 39 -14.62 0.09 17.78
C ASN A 39 -13.77 -1.04 17.14
N ARG A 40 -13.45 -0.94 15.84
CA ARG A 40 -12.59 -1.92 15.16
C ARG A 40 -11.13 -1.76 15.60
N LYS A 41 -10.42 -2.88 15.73
CA LYS A 41 -9.00 -2.88 16.10
C LYS A 41 -8.18 -2.33 14.93
N LEU A 42 -7.53 -1.18 15.11
CA LEU A 42 -6.75 -0.49 14.07
C LEU A 42 -5.27 -0.40 14.47
N LEU A 43 -4.40 -0.83 13.55
CA LEU A 43 -2.97 -0.61 13.61
C LEU A 43 -2.54 0.33 12.47
N LEU A 44 -1.97 1.48 12.82
CA LEU A 44 -1.37 2.40 11.85
C LEU A 44 0.14 2.14 11.74
N ILE A 45 0.58 1.79 10.54
CA ILE A 45 2.00 1.54 10.25
C ILE A 45 2.55 2.68 9.36
N PRO A 46 3.65 3.34 9.76
CA PRO A 46 4.25 4.38 8.95
C PRO A 46 4.78 3.81 7.64
N ARG A 47 4.51 4.48 6.51
CA ARG A 47 5.18 4.15 5.25
C ARG A 47 6.64 4.55 5.29
N TYR A 48 7.47 3.82 4.54
CA TYR A 48 8.87 4.17 4.29
C TYR A 48 8.95 5.44 3.43
N LEU A 49 8.86 6.59 4.09
CA LEU A 49 8.90 7.92 3.51
C LEU A 49 9.95 8.75 4.26
N TYR A 50 10.55 9.73 3.57
CA TYR A 50 11.56 10.62 4.17
C TYR A 50 11.07 11.27 5.47
N PHE A 51 9.81 11.69 5.52
CA PHE A 51 9.21 12.23 6.74
C PHE A 51 9.20 11.21 7.88
N SER A 52 8.70 9.99 7.65
CA SER A 52 8.66 8.91 8.65
C SER A 52 10.05 8.56 9.18
N ILE A 53 11.06 8.55 8.29
CA ILE A 53 12.46 8.33 8.65
C ILE A 53 12.99 9.50 9.49
N TYR A 54 12.70 10.73 9.06
CA TYR A 54 13.13 11.96 9.73
C TYR A 54 12.62 12.02 11.16
N VAL A 55 11.33 11.72 11.41
CA VAL A 55 10.75 11.70 12.76
C VAL A 55 11.22 10.52 13.63
N LYS A 56 12.02 9.58 13.08
CA LYS A 56 12.61 8.41 13.77
C LYS A 56 11.56 7.49 14.42
N LEU A 57 10.44 7.24 13.77
CA LEU A 57 9.44 6.25 14.21
C LEU A 57 9.86 4.78 13.97
N LYS A 58 11.16 4.49 13.82
CA LYS A 58 11.72 3.21 13.37
C LYS A 58 11.37 2.01 14.28
N TYR A 59 10.99 2.27 15.54
CA TYR A 59 10.69 1.21 16.51
C TYR A 59 9.65 0.20 16.01
N PHE A 60 8.69 0.65 15.19
CA PHE A 60 7.58 -0.18 14.68
C PHE A 60 7.78 -0.66 13.24
N TYR A 61 9.02 -0.55 12.74
CA TYR A 61 9.36 -0.80 11.34
C TYR A 61 8.56 0.10 10.38
N PHE A 62 8.71 -0.09 9.06
CA PHE A 62 7.99 0.68 8.06
C PHE A 62 7.26 -0.26 7.09
N LEU A 63 6.08 0.16 6.66
CA LEU A 63 5.43 -0.45 5.51
C LEU A 63 6.25 -0.09 4.26
N TYR A 64 6.76 -1.11 3.57
CA TYR A 64 7.46 -0.90 2.31
C TYR A 64 6.52 -0.33 1.25
N ASN A 65 7.06 0.46 0.32
CA ASN A 65 6.26 0.99 -0.78
C ASN A 65 5.98 -0.13 -1.78
N THR A 66 4.83 -0.77 -1.61
CA THR A 66 4.29 -1.73 -2.56
C THR A 66 3.10 -1.13 -3.32
N PRO A 67 2.84 -1.58 -4.55
CA PRO A 67 1.86 -0.94 -5.43
C PRO A 67 0.41 -1.36 -5.13
N SER A 68 0.19 -2.49 -4.44
CA SER A 68 -1.15 -2.96 -4.08
C SER A 68 -1.22 -3.55 -2.66
N VAL A 69 -2.45 -3.72 -2.15
CA VAL A 69 -2.72 -4.34 -0.85
C VAL A 69 -2.33 -5.81 -0.78
N ALA A 70 -2.36 -6.54 -1.90
CA ALA A 70 -1.88 -7.93 -1.99
C ALA A 70 -0.38 -8.01 -1.69
N HIS A 71 0.41 -7.11 -2.27
CA HIS A 71 1.84 -7.01 -1.99
C HIS A 71 2.14 -6.59 -0.54
N VAL A 72 1.33 -5.70 0.04
CA VAL A 72 1.46 -5.37 1.47
C VAL A 72 1.25 -6.62 2.32
N SER A 73 0.22 -7.40 2.00
CA SER A 73 -0.12 -8.63 2.71
C SER A 73 0.99 -9.68 2.58
N TYR A 74 1.52 -9.89 1.37
CA TYR A 74 2.66 -10.77 1.14
C TYR A 74 3.89 -10.33 1.95
N TYR A 75 4.20 -9.03 1.91
CA TYR A 75 5.33 -8.46 2.66
C TYR A 75 5.17 -8.68 4.16
N LEU A 76 3.98 -8.45 4.70
CA LEU A 76 3.67 -8.67 6.11
C LEU A 76 3.80 -10.16 6.48
N SER A 77 3.30 -11.07 5.65
CA SER A 77 3.47 -12.51 5.85
C SER A 77 4.95 -12.91 5.89
N ALA A 78 5.78 -12.32 5.04
CA ALA A 78 7.22 -12.53 5.06
C ALA A 78 7.87 -12.01 6.35
N LEU A 79 7.51 -10.81 6.82
CA LEU A 79 8.04 -10.25 8.08
C LEU A 79 7.61 -11.06 9.30
N LEU A 80 6.43 -11.68 9.25
CA LEU A 80 5.91 -12.57 10.30
C LEU A 80 6.49 -13.99 10.20
N ASN A 81 7.39 -14.26 9.25
CA ASN A 81 8.03 -15.56 9.03
C ASN A 81 7.03 -16.71 8.82
N TYR A 82 5.93 -16.44 8.11
CA TYR A 82 5.06 -17.52 7.66
C TYR A 82 5.82 -18.45 6.71
N LYS A 83 5.64 -19.76 6.91
CA LYS A 83 6.29 -20.80 6.10
C LYS A 83 5.59 -21.01 4.75
N ASN A 84 4.27 -20.88 4.75
CA ASN A 84 3.42 -21.05 3.60
C ASN A 84 2.55 -19.80 3.43
N ILE A 85 2.40 -19.34 2.19
CA ILE A 85 1.44 -18.30 1.79
C ILE A 85 0.48 -18.90 0.78
N ILE A 86 -0.82 -18.69 0.95
CA ILE A 86 -1.87 -19.17 0.03
C ILE A 86 -2.53 -17.94 -0.58
N LEU A 87 -2.50 -17.84 -1.91
CA LEU A 87 -3.13 -16.75 -2.67
C LEU A 87 -4.52 -17.20 -3.13
N ILE A 88 -5.54 -16.42 -2.78
CA ILE A 88 -6.95 -16.67 -3.13
C ILE A 88 -7.54 -15.36 -3.65
N GLY A 89 -8.24 -15.40 -4.78
CA GLY A 89 -8.80 -14.22 -5.42
C GLY A 89 -7.74 -13.25 -5.96
N GLN A 90 -6.54 -13.75 -6.26
CA GLN A 90 -5.47 -12.98 -6.88
C GLN A 90 -5.49 -13.19 -8.40
N ASP A 91 -6.62 -12.86 -9.03
CA ASP A 91 -6.92 -13.21 -10.42
C ASP A 91 -5.92 -12.58 -11.40
N LEU A 92 -5.66 -11.27 -11.26
CA LEU A 92 -4.78 -10.49 -12.16
C LEU A 92 -5.14 -10.68 -13.64
N ALA A 93 -6.41 -10.93 -13.91
CA ALA A 93 -6.99 -11.25 -15.19
C ALA A 93 -8.48 -10.90 -15.18
N TYR A 94 -9.06 -10.69 -16.36
CA TYR A 94 -10.50 -10.51 -16.51
C TYR A 94 -11.21 -11.86 -16.38
N ALA A 95 -12.43 -11.85 -15.86
CA ALA A 95 -13.32 -13.00 -15.92
C ALA A 95 -13.69 -13.33 -17.37
N GLU A 96 -14.21 -14.53 -17.63
CA GLU A 96 -14.60 -14.97 -18.99
C GLU A 96 -15.64 -14.05 -19.64
N ASN A 97 -16.49 -13.40 -18.83
CA ASN A 97 -17.49 -12.42 -19.29
C ASN A 97 -16.92 -11.00 -19.49
N GLY A 98 -15.62 -10.79 -19.28
CA GLY A 98 -14.95 -9.49 -19.39
C GLY A 98 -15.02 -8.61 -18.13
N ASN A 99 -15.60 -9.09 -17.03
CA ASN A 99 -15.61 -8.34 -15.78
C ASN A 99 -14.19 -8.19 -15.23
N SER A 100 -13.91 -7.02 -14.65
CA SER A 100 -12.63 -6.70 -14.01
C SER A 100 -12.66 -6.94 -12.51
N HIS A 101 -13.85 -7.03 -11.93
CA HIS A 101 -14.10 -7.19 -10.50
C HIS A 101 -15.24 -8.19 -10.27
N PRO A 102 -15.38 -8.71 -9.03
CA PRO A 102 -16.53 -9.52 -8.63
C PRO A 102 -17.87 -8.77 -8.80
N ASP A 103 -18.94 -9.53 -8.97
CA ASP A 103 -20.30 -9.00 -9.22
C ASP A 103 -20.81 -8.09 -8.10
N ASP A 104 -20.38 -8.32 -6.86
CA ASP A 104 -20.75 -7.57 -5.66
C ASP A 104 -19.82 -6.39 -5.35
N TYR A 105 -18.88 -6.06 -6.25
CA TYR A 105 -17.98 -4.93 -6.05
C TYR A 105 -18.75 -3.60 -6.05
N GLN A 106 -18.55 -2.80 -4.99
CA GLN A 106 -19.33 -1.58 -4.73
C GLN A 106 -19.30 -0.55 -5.88
N ASN A 107 -18.26 -0.56 -6.72
CA ASN A 107 -18.07 0.39 -7.82
C ASN A 107 -18.40 -0.21 -9.21
N SER A 108 -19.07 -1.37 -9.27
CA SER A 108 -19.39 -2.18 -10.47
C SER A 108 -18.33 -3.23 -10.84
N ALA A 109 -18.79 -4.45 -11.19
CA ALA A 109 -17.97 -5.53 -11.75
C ALA A 109 -17.15 -5.10 -12.98
N THR A 110 -17.60 -4.07 -13.69
CA THR A 110 -16.95 -3.54 -14.90
C THR A 110 -16.11 -2.29 -14.67
N TYR A 111 -15.83 -1.92 -13.41
CA TYR A 111 -15.20 -0.64 -13.04
C TYR A 111 -13.94 -0.29 -13.83
N GLU A 112 -13.09 -1.29 -14.13
CA GLU A 112 -11.84 -1.13 -14.89
C GLU A 112 -11.85 -1.89 -16.23
N SER A 113 -13.00 -2.47 -16.63
CA SER A 113 -13.09 -3.38 -17.79
C SER A 113 -12.83 -2.72 -19.14
N GLN A 114 -12.81 -1.39 -19.22
CA GLN A 114 -12.55 -0.65 -20.47
C GLN A 114 -11.48 0.43 -20.28
N THR A 115 -10.84 0.46 -19.10
CA THR A 115 -9.87 1.50 -18.75
C THR A 115 -8.52 1.29 -19.43
N TYR A 116 -8.15 0.04 -19.67
CA TYR A 116 -6.86 -0.36 -20.18
C TYR A 116 -7.02 -1.24 -21.43
N GLU A 117 -5.97 -1.30 -22.25
CA GLU A 117 -5.92 -2.23 -23.37
C GLU A 117 -5.85 -3.68 -22.85
N HIS A 118 -6.66 -4.56 -23.44
CA HIS A 118 -6.66 -5.98 -23.12
C HIS A 118 -5.49 -6.65 -23.82
N ILE A 119 -4.62 -7.28 -23.02
CA ILE A 119 -3.50 -8.10 -23.49
C ILE A 119 -3.69 -9.54 -22.99
N LEU A 120 -2.89 -10.47 -23.51
CA LEU A 120 -2.94 -11.87 -23.10
C LEU A 120 -1.78 -12.21 -22.15
N THR A 121 -2.05 -13.12 -21.23
CA THR A 121 -1.04 -13.75 -20.38
C THR A 121 -1.37 -15.22 -20.17
N THR A 122 -0.40 -16.00 -19.71
CA THR A 122 -0.60 -17.41 -19.41
C THR A 122 -1.57 -17.57 -18.24
N ALA A 123 -2.63 -18.34 -18.44
CA ALA A 123 -3.59 -18.67 -17.41
C ALA A 123 -3.02 -19.70 -16.43
N TYR A 124 -3.61 -19.77 -15.23
CA TYR A 124 -3.37 -20.84 -14.28
C TYR A 124 -3.34 -22.22 -14.97
N GLY A 125 -2.39 -23.07 -14.60
CA GLY A 125 -2.17 -24.39 -15.21
C GLY A 125 -1.24 -24.38 -16.43
N GLY A 126 -0.95 -23.22 -17.01
CA GLY A 126 0.11 -23.06 -18.02
C GLY A 126 -0.27 -23.43 -19.46
N GLU A 127 -1.49 -23.90 -19.70
CA GLU A 127 -1.91 -24.41 -21.03
C GLU A 127 -2.70 -23.40 -21.86
N LYS A 128 -3.36 -22.43 -21.21
CA LYS A 128 -4.25 -21.47 -21.86
C LYS A 128 -3.73 -20.05 -21.70
N GLU A 129 -4.29 -19.15 -22.51
CA GLU A 129 -4.12 -17.71 -22.34
C GLU A 129 -5.40 -17.10 -21.76
N ILE A 130 -5.24 -16.03 -20.98
CA ILE A 130 -6.32 -15.26 -20.37
C ILE A 130 -6.09 -13.77 -20.59
N GLN A 131 -7.18 -13.01 -20.69
CA GLN A 131 -7.10 -11.56 -20.85
C GLN A 131 -6.70 -10.88 -19.53
N THR A 132 -5.85 -9.87 -19.63
CA THR A 132 -5.36 -9.05 -18.53
C THR A 132 -5.00 -7.65 -19.05
N HIS A 133 -4.40 -6.80 -18.23
CA HIS A 133 -3.87 -5.50 -18.66
C HIS A 133 -2.53 -5.19 -17.99
N GLU A 134 -1.85 -4.13 -18.47
CA GLU A 134 -0.48 -3.79 -18.11
C GLU A 134 -0.25 -3.59 -16.59
N VAL A 135 -1.21 -3.04 -15.87
CA VAL A 135 -1.08 -2.79 -14.41
C VAL A 135 -1.15 -4.11 -13.64
N TRP A 136 -2.01 -5.05 -14.06
CA TRP A 136 -2.05 -6.38 -13.46
C TRP A 136 -0.82 -7.21 -13.79
N ILE A 137 -0.25 -7.09 -14.99
CA ILE A 137 1.06 -7.67 -15.33
C ILE A 137 2.16 -7.10 -14.43
N PHE A 138 2.17 -5.78 -14.21
CA PHE A 138 3.10 -5.14 -13.30
C PHE A 138 2.95 -5.65 -11.86
N PHE A 139 1.71 -5.82 -11.38
CA PHE A 139 1.45 -6.42 -10.07
C PHE A 139 1.91 -7.87 -10.00
N LYS A 140 1.62 -8.69 -11.01
CA LYS A 140 2.09 -10.06 -11.12
C LYS A 140 3.61 -10.15 -10.99
N GLN A 141 4.35 -9.36 -11.77
CA GLN A 141 5.82 -9.38 -11.79
C GLN A 141 6.44 -8.97 -10.45
N ILE A 142 5.83 -8.03 -9.74
CA ILE A 142 6.30 -7.64 -8.40
C ILE A 142 6.05 -8.78 -7.42
N LEU A 143 4.89 -9.42 -7.46
CA LEU A 143 4.58 -10.57 -6.62
C LEU A 143 5.56 -11.73 -6.87
N GLU A 144 5.84 -12.06 -8.13
CA GLU A 144 6.84 -13.07 -8.53
C GLU A 144 8.24 -12.72 -7.98
N THR A 145 8.64 -11.45 -8.08
CA THR A 145 9.91 -10.96 -7.51
C THR A 145 9.94 -11.13 -5.99
N MET A 146 8.82 -10.85 -5.30
CA MET A 146 8.71 -11.02 -3.86
C MET A 146 8.81 -12.49 -3.46
N ILE A 147 8.18 -13.39 -4.21
CA ILE A 147 8.24 -14.83 -3.98
C ILE A 147 9.68 -15.34 -4.05
N ILE A 148 10.41 -14.96 -5.09
CA ILE A 148 11.83 -15.33 -5.27
C ILE A 148 12.68 -14.74 -4.14
N LYS A 149 12.51 -13.45 -3.84
CA LYS A 149 13.33 -12.72 -2.87
C LYS A 149 13.16 -13.25 -1.45
N HIS A 150 11.93 -13.57 -1.06
CA HIS A 150 11.62 -14.01 0.30
C HIS A 150 11.74 -15.53 0.46
N ASN A 151 11.74 -16.28 -0.66
CA ASN A 151 11.89 -17.74 -0.67
C ASN A 151 10.89 -18.44 0.26
N ILE A 152 9.62 -18.00 0.21
CA ILE A 152 8.51 -18.57 0.99
C ILE A 152 7.70 -19.45 0.06
N THR A 153 7.39 -20.67 0.50
CA THR A 153 6.50 -21.57 -0.25
C THR A 153 5.16 -20.89 -0.45
N THR A 154 4.85 -20.56 -1.70
CA THR A 154 3.64 -19.80 -2.05
C THR A 154 2.77 -20.67 -2.93
N TYR A 155 1.50 -20.82 -2.56
CA TYR A 155 0.50 -21.55 -3.32
C TYR A 155 -0.41 -20.56 -4.04
N ASN A 156 -0.61 -20.76 -5.34
CA ASN A 156 -1.67 -20.07 -6.08
C ASN A 156 -2.90 -20.98 -6.07
N CYS A 157 -3.99 -20.53 -5.44
CA CYS A 157 -5.27 -21.21 -5.36
C CYS A 157 -6.37 -20.42 -6.08
N THR A 158 -5.99 -19.68 -7.12
CA THR A 158 -6.91 -18.88 -7.94
C THR A 158 -6.96 -19.47 -9.35
N GLU A 159 -7.76 -20.52 -9.54
CA GLU A 159 -7.78 -21.32 -10.79
C GLU A 159 -8.27 -20.54 -12.01
N GLY A 160 -9.08 -19.49 -11.80
CA GLY A 160 -9.58 -18.62 -12.88
C GLY A 160 -8.62 -17.49 -13.26
N GLY A 161 -7.47 -17.37 -12.59
CA GLY A 161 -6.56 -16.23 -12.73
C GLY A 161 -5.40 -16.45 -13.70
N ALA A 162 -4.55 -15.44 -13.78
CA ALA A 162 -3.23 -15.53 -14.41
C ALA A 162 -2.33 -16.50 -13.62
N ARG A 163 -1.48 -17.23 -14.34
CA ARG A 163 -0.37 -17.98 -13.75
C ARG A 163 0.58 -17.01 -13.07
N ILE A 164 1.04 -17.31 -11.87
CA ILE A 164 2.03 -16.51 -11.12
C ILE A 164 3.28 -17.37 -10.93
N GLU A 165 4.38 -16.99 -11.56
CA GLU A 165 5.62 -17.77 -11.54
C GLU A 165 6.24 -17.85 -10.13
N GLY A 166 6.85 -18.99 -9.84
CA GLY A 166 7.39 -19.30 -8.51
C GLY A 166 6.34 -19.76 -7.49
N THR A 167 5.05 -19.76 -7.84
CA THR A 167 4.01 -20.38 -7.01
C THR A 167 3.83 -21.87 -7.32
N ILE A 168 3.23 -22.60 -6.37
CA ILE A 168 2.71 -23.94 -6.56
C ILE A 168 1.21 -23.82 -6.81
N GLU A 169 0.77 -24.18 -8.00
CA GLU A 169 -0.65 -24.18 -8.37
C GLU A 169 -1.36 -25.39 -7.74
N LYS A 170 -2.34 -25.11 -6.86
CA LYS A 170 -3.19 -26.12 -6.21
C LYS A 170 -4.61 -25.58 -6.04
N PRO A 171 -5.66 -26.42 -6.17
CA PRO A 171 -7.01 -25.99 -5.81
C PRO A 171 -7.11 -25.53 -4.36
N PHE A 172 -7.99 -24.57 -4.06
CA PHE A 172 -8.13 -24.09 -2.68
C PHE A 172 -8.57 -25.22 -1.73
N LEU A 173 -9.44 -26.12 -2.18
CA LEU A 173 -9.84 -27.30 -1.41
C LEU A 173 -8.64 -28.16 -1.01
N TRP A 174 -7.68 -28.37 -1.92
CA TRP A 174 -6.46 -29.11 -1.61
C TRP A 174 -5.65 -28.41 -0.50
N ALA A 175 -5.55 -27.08 -0.55
CA ALA A 175 -4.85 -26.33 0.49
C ALA A 175 -5.55 -26.45 1.85
N CYS A 176 -6.88 -26.41 1.89
CA CYS A 176 -7.65 -26.67 3.11
C CYS A 176 -7.35 -28.05 3.70
N GLU A 177 -7.40 -29.09 2.87
CA GLU A 177 -7.24 -30.49 3.30
C GLU A 177 -5.80 -30.86 3.67
N ASN A 178 -4.79 -30.16 3.14
CA ASN A 178 -3.38 -30.55 3.30
C ASN A 178 -2.54 -29.56 4.11
N LEU A 179 -2.96 -28.30 4.22
CA LEU A 179 -2.21 -27.25 4.91
C LEU A 179 -2.96 -26.69 6.13
N LEU A 180 -4.27 -26.83 6.19
CA LEU A 180 -5.16 -26.25 7.21
C LEU A 180 -5.95 -27.32 7.99
N ASP A 181 -5.53 -28.58 7.93
CA ASP A 181 -6.21 -29.73 8.53
C ASP A 181 -6.03 -29.86 10.05
N LYS A 182 -5.15 -29.03 10.63
CA LYS A 182 -4.75 -29.09 12.04
C LYS A 182 -4.76 -27.72 12.68
N ASP A 183 -5.20 -27.69 13.93
CA ASP A 183 -4.96 -26.55 14.80
C ASP A 183 -3.45 -26.38 15.00
N LEU A 184 -2.96 -25.17 14.72
CA LEU A 184 -1.56 -24.82 14.93
C LEU A 184 -1.38 -24.33 16.36
N ASP A 185 -0.49 -25.00 17.10
CA ASP A 185 0.07 -24.41 18.30
C ASP A 185 0.95 -23.21 17.90
N LYS A 186 0.57 -22.03 18.39
CA LYS A 186 1.21 -20.75 18.08
C LYS A 186 1.80 -20.20 19.39
N PRO A 187 2.97 -20.68 19.85
CA PRO A 187 3.56 -20.31 21.14
C PRO A 187 4.23 -18.93 21.08
N PHE A 188 3.59 -17.96 20.44
CA PHE A 188 4.10 -16.61 20.36
C PHE A 188 3.94 -15.92 21.71
N VAL A 189 5.02 -15.33 22.20
CA VAL A 189 4.98 -14.48 23.38
C VAL A 189 4.02 -13.34 23.09
N LYS A 190 3.04 -13.15 23.99
CA LYS A 190 2.12 -12.03 23.90
C LYS A 190 2.90 -10.72 23.92
N LEU A 191 2.73 -9.91 22.89
CA LEU A 191 3.31 -8.57 22.84
C LEU A 191 2.46 -7.64 23.70
N GLU A 192 3.09 -6.99 24.67
CA GLU A 192 2.45 -5.95 25.47
C GLU A 192 2.71 -4.58 24.85
N PRO A 193 1.73 -3.66 24.92
CA PRO A 193 1.92 -2.30 24.44
C PRO A 193 3.02 -1.59 25.23
N LEU A 194 3.64 -0.60 24.61
CA LEU A 194 4.58 0.27 25.31
C LEU A 194 3.91 0.94 26.52
N SER A 195 4.66 1.17 27.60
CA SER A 195 4.15 1.96 28.72
C SER A 195 3.78 3.37 28.28
N LEU A 196 2.80 3.99 28.93
CA LEU A 196 2.35 5.35 28.61
C LEU A 196 3.51 6.36 28.60
N ASN A 197 4.44 6.24 29.56
CA ASN A 197 5.64 7.07 29.61
C ASN A 197 6.51 6.92 28.35
N LYS A 198 6.68 5.68 27.86
CA LYS A 198 7.46 5.42 26.65
C LYS A 198 6.75 5.92 25.39
N GLN A 199 5.42 5.78 25.33
CA GLN A 199 4.61 6.34 24.24
C GLN A 199 4.74 7.87 24.20
N ASN A 200 4.60 8.54 25.35
CA ASN A 200 4.76 9.98 25.47
C ASN A 200 6.17 10.46 25.12
N GLU A 201 7.21 9.73 25.52
CA GLU A 201 8.60 10.03 25.14
C GLU A 201 8.78 10.02 23.61
N PHE A 202 8.24 9.01 22.92
CA PHE A 202 8.32 8.94 21.46
C PHE A 202 7.49 10.02 20.77
N LEU A 203 6.31 10.33 21.29
CA LEU A 203 5.47 11.42 20.80
C LEU A 203 6.21 12.76 20.89
N LEU A 204 6.80 13.08 22.04
CA LEU A 204 7.53 14.33 22.24
C LEU A 204 8.77 14.44 21.32
N LYS A 205 9.50 13.34 21.13
CA LYS A 205 10.64 13.28 20.21
C LYS A 205 10.22 13.52 18.76
N ALA A 206 9.10 12.96 18.33
CA ALA A 206 8.55 13.19 16.99
C ALA A 206 8.06 14.64 16.86
N TYR A 207 7.29 15.13 17.82
CA TYR A 207 6.76 16.49 17.86
C TYR A 207 7.87 17.55 17.76
N TYR A 208 8.92 17.43 18.58
CA TYR A 208 10.06 18.33 18.57
C TYR A 208 10.70 18.45 17.17
N LYS A 209 10.85 17.32 16.47
CA LYS A 209 11.41 17.31 15.11
C LYS A 209 10.49 17.97 14.10
N VAL A 210 9.18 17.75 14.22
CA VAL A 210 8.19 18.41 13.36
C VAL A 210 8.26 19.92 13.56
N CYS A 211 8.30 20.41 14.81
CA CYS A 211 8.46 21.83 15.12
C CYS A 211 9.75 22.41 14.49
N LYS A 212 10.89 21.74 14.68
CA LYS A 212 12.15 22.14 14.03
C LYS A 212 12.08 22.20 12.52
N SER A 213 11.42 21.21 11.90
CA SER A 213 11.23 21.21 10.44
C SER A 213 10.37 22.39 9.98
N ILE A 214 9.32 22.73 10.72
CA ILE A 214 8.45 23.88 10.41
C ILE A 214 9.25 25.18 10.52
N GLU A 215 10.06 25.35 11.56
CA GLU A 215 10.95 26.50 11.72
C GLU A 215 11.93 26.62 10.55
N HIS A 216 12.64 25.55 10.21
CA HIS A 216 13.54 25.54 9.05
C HIS A 216 12.83 25.87 7.74
N CYS A 217 11.59 25.40 7.53
CA CYS A 217 10.82 25.72 6.33
C CYS A 217 10.44 27.21 6.27
N ARG A 218 10.12 27.83 7.41
CA ARG A 218 9.85 29.27 7.50
C ARG A 218 11.11 30.08 7.18
N ASP A 219 12.22 29.76 7.82
CA ASP A 219 13.51 30.42 7.59
C ASP A 219 13.96 30.28 6.12
N PHE A 220 13.78 29.09 5.54
CA PHE A 220 14.07 28.85 4.13
C PHE A 220 13.18 29.71 3.21
N ASN A 221 11.87 29.76 3.47
CA ASN A 221 10.95 30.55 2.67
C ASN A 221 11.28 32.05 2.72
N ASP A 222 11.60 32.59 3.90
CA ASP A 222 11.98 33.99 4.06
C ASP A 222 13.28 34.32 3.31
N ASN A 223 14.26 33.41 3.36
CA ASN A 223 15.51 33.56 2.60
C ASN A 223 15.29 33.42 1.09
N PHE A 224 14.44 32.48 0.67
CA PHE A 224 14.09 32.27 -0.73
C PHE A 224 13.42 33.52 -1.32
N ILE A 225 12.45 34.12 -0.63
CA ILE A 225 11.77 35.34 -1.07
C ILE A 225 12.78 36.49 -1.24
N LYS A 226 13.68 36.69 -0.27
CA LYS A 226 14.73 37.72 -0.36
C LYS A 226 15.63 37.54 -1.59
N VAL A 227 16.04 36.30 -1.86
CA VAL A 227 16.89 35.99 -3.03
C VAL A 227 16.11 36.16 -4.33
N TYR A 228 14.86 35.69 -4.38
CA TYR A 228 13.97 35.83 -5.54
C TYR A 228 13.75 37.30 -5.90
N ASP A 229 13.43 38.15 -4.91
CA ASP A 229 13.19 39.58 -5.14
C ASP A 229 14.45 40.28 -5.65
N LYS A 230 15.63 39.91 -5.13
CA LYS A 230 16.91 40.43 -5.63
C LYS A 230 17.12 40.07 -7.10
N ILE A 231 16.92 38.80 -7.47
CA ILE A 231 17.06 38.33 -8.86
C ILE A 231 16.04 39.03 -9.76
N LYS A 232 14.78 39.11 -9.34
CA LYS A 232 13.71 39.77 -10.09
C LYS A 232 14.02 41.24 -10.35
N ASN A 233 14.46 41.98 -9.32
CA ASN A 233 14.82 43.39 -9.47
C ASN A 233 16.01 43.59 -10.42
N SER A 234 17.05 42.75 -10.32
CA SER A 234 18.18 42.77 -11.26
C SER A 234 17.74 42.48 -12.70
N PHE A 235 16.86 41.50 -12.90
CA PHE A 235 16.31 41.16 -14.21
C PHE A 235 15.50 42.31 -14.82
N MET A 236 14.61 42.92 -14.05
CA MET A 236 13.82 44.08 -14.50
C MET A 236 14.70 45.27 -14.87
N SER A 237 15.76 45.51 -14.09
CA SER A 237 16.74 46.56 -14.40
C SER A 237 17.42 46.33 -15.75
N LEU A 238 17.87 45.11 -16.02
CA LEU A 238 18.51 44.73 -17.29
C LEU A 238 17.56 44.84 -18.50
N GLN A 239 16.30 44.43 -18.32
CA GLN A 239 15.30 44.52 -19.38
C GLN A 239 14.95 45.98 -19.73
N ASN A 240 14.89 46.86 -18.71
CA ASN A 240 14.65 48.28 -18.92
C ASN A 240 15.86 48.97 -19.57
N SER A 241 17.10 48.60 -19.21
CA SER A 241 18.29 49.15 -19.87
C SER A 241 18.37 48.74 -21.34
N GLN A 242 18.07 47.48 -21.68
CA GLN A 242 18.03 47.02 -23.08
C GLN A 242 16.94 47.74 -23.90
N LYS A 243 15.76 48.02 -23.32
CA LYS A 243 14.74 48.81 -24.01
C LYS A 243 15.23 50.23 -24.31
N ASN A 244 15.90 50.88 -23.36
CA ASN A 244 16.40 52.24 -23.54
C ASN A 244 17.52 52.32 -24.59
N GLU A 245 18.33 51.27 -24.77
CA GLU A 245 19.35 51.20 -25.84
C GLU A 245 18.77 51.05 -27.25
N ILE A 246 17.53 50.55 -27.41
CA ILE A 246 16.86 50.42 -28.71
C ILE A 246 16.24 51.75 -29.18
N PHE A 247 16.05 52.72 -28.28
CA PHE A 247 15.47 54.03 -28.57
C PHE A 247 16.50 55.16 -28.77
N ILE A 248 17.79 54.82 -28.85
CA ILE A 248 18.90 55.72 -29.20
C ILE A 248 19.41 55.34 -30.59
#